data_AF-A0A9D6PIL6-F1
#
_entry.id   AF-A0A9D6PIL6-F1
#
_cell.length_a   1.000
_cell.length_b   1.000
_cell.length_c   1.000
_cell.angle_alpha   90.00
_cell.angle_beta   90.00
_cell.angle_gamma   90.00
#
_symmetry.space_group_name_H-M   'P 1'
#
loop_
_entity.id
_entity.type
_entity.pdbx_description
1 polymer ?
#
loop_
_entity_poly.entity_id
_entity_poly.type
_entity_poly.pdbx_seq_one_letter_code
_entity_poly.pdbx_strand_id
1 'polypeptide(L)'
;MAIVDLAKYDLLDLLISSIYSDDKKGEWMYDYMQAFSVYLSEQVGDRLTEADNEEMKKLLMDPEVSPEKIEDFYRARISNYDSYLLAATLVFKKTYIVNYYKNMALATKVQQDPSAVLWEKLVKEAEADNWDEVAKLCEQMDREYMTPSAKAQTNL
;
A
#
# COMPACT_ATOMS: atom_id res chain seq x y z
N MET A 1 3.12 -0.26 -17.95
CA MET A 1 3.52 1.17 -18.09
C MET A 1 3.68 1.64 -16.66
N ALA A 2 4.91 1.71 -16.13
CA ALA A 2 5.18 1.72 -14.69
C ALA A 2 4.32 2.71 -13.88
N ILE A 3 4.06 3.90 -14.43
CA ILE A 3 3.20 4.93 -13.83
C ILE A 3 1.74 4.47 -13.70
N VAL A 4 1.18 3.83 -14.75
CA VAL A 4 -0.18 3.27 -14.71
C VAL A 4 -0.26 2.11 -13.73
N ASP A 5 0.78 1.29 -13.65
CA ASP A 5 0.83 0.17 -12.70
C ASP A 5 0.90 0.69 -11.25
N LEU A 6 1.72 1.71 -11.00
CA LEU A 6 1.77 2.40 -9.69
C LEU A 6 0.41 3.00 -9.31
N ALA A 7 -0.23 3.72 -10.24
CA ALA A 7 -1.54 4.33 -10.00
C ALA A 7 -2.64 3.30 -9.71
N LYS A 8 -2.58 2.11 -10.32
CA LYS A 8 -3.52 1.01 -10.05
C LYS A 8 -3.40 0.44 -8.64
N TYR A 9 -2.19 0.41 -8.08
CA TYR A 9 -1.98 -0.11 -6.72
C TYR A 9 -1.99 0.98 -5.63
N ASP A 10 -2.05 2.26 -6.01
CA ASP A 10 -2.34 3.40 -5.12
C ASP A 10 -3.83 3.59 -4.83
N LEU A 11 -4.69 2.66 -5.28
CA LEU A 11 -6.11 2.61 -4.90
C LEU A 11 -6.30 2.53 -3.36
N LEU A 12 -5.30 2.06 -2.62
CA LEU A 12 -5.34 2.05 -1.15
C LEU A 12 -5.34 3.46 -0.55
N ASP A 13 -4.57 4.39 -1.10
CA ASP A 13 -4.56 5.80 -0.67
C ASP A 13 -5.91 6.47 -0.97
N LEU A 14 -6.51 6.15 -2.11
CA LEU A 14 -7.84 6.65 -2.51
C LEU A 14 -8.95 6.11 -1.59
N LEU A 15 -8.89 4.84 -1.20
CA LEU A 15 -9.86 4.22 -0.29
C LEU A 15 -9.69 4.70 1.17
N ILE A 16 -8.46 4.79 1.66
CA ILE A 16 -8.20 5.23 3.04
C ILE A 16 -8.55 6.71 3.21
N SER A 17 -8.28 7.55 2.19
CA SER A 17 -8.60 8.97 2.23
C SER A 17 -10.10 9.27 2.25
N SER A 18 -10.95 8.38 1.72
CA SER A 18 -12.41 8.54 1.73
C SER A 18 -13.10 7.94 2.96
N ILE A 19 -12.52 6.92 3.60
CA ILE A 19 -13.17 6.15 4.68
C ILE A 19 -12.81 6.65 6.09
N TYR A 20 -11.56 7.08 6.31
CA TYR A 20 -11.06 7.37 7.66
C TYR A 20 -11.08 8.88 7.99
N SER A 21 -11.19 9.21 9.28
CA SER A 21 -10.89 10.56 9.77
C SER A 21 -9.40 10.88 9.63
N ASP A 22 -9.02 12.15 9.63
CA ASP A 22 -7.62 12.56 9.43
C ASP A 22 -6.67 11.96 10.47
N ASP A 23 -7.08 11.85 11.74
CA ASP A 23 -6.30 11.18 12.78
C ASP A 23 -6.07 9.69 12.46
N LYS A 24 -7.09 9.01 11.94
CA LYS A 24 -7.01 7.59 11.55
C LYS A 24 -6.21 7.39 10.27
N LYS A 25 -6.20 8.37 9.35
CA LYS A 25 -5.30 8.35 8.17
C LYS A 25 -3.84 8.42 8.60
N GLY A 26 -3.52 9.23 9.61
CA GLY A 26 -2.16 9.34 10.15
C GLY A 26 -1.63 8.01 10.70
N GLU A 27 -2.43 7.32 11.53
CA GLU A 27 -2.10 5.98 12.05
C GLU A 27 -1.90 4.97 10.91
N TRP A 28 -2.85 4.92 9.96
CA TRP A 28 -2.77 4.02 8.81
C TRP A 28 -1.54 4.26 7.94
N MET A 29 -1.23 5.52 7.66
CA MET A 29 -0.08 5.91 6.84
C MET A 29 1.23 5.51 7.53
N TYR A 30 1.30 5.66 8.84
CA TYR A 30 2.46 5.21 9.62
C TYR A 30 2.66 3.70 9.51
N ASP A 31 1.60 2.91 9.74
CA ASP A 31 1.66 1.44 9.65
C ASP A 31 2.03 0.96 8.24
N TYR A 32 1.47 1.59 7.21
CA TYR A 32 1.80 1.32 5.80
C TYR A 32 3.28 1.61 5.52
N MET A 33 3.76 2.81 5.88
CA MET A 33 5.14 3.21 5.64
C MET A 33 6.14 2.35 6.41
N GLN A 34 5.80 1.94 7.63
CA GLN A 34 6.61 1.00 8.40
C GLN A 34 6.68 -0.36 7.72
N ALA A 35 5.54 -0.93 7.32
CA ALA A 35 5.50 -2.21 6.62
C ALA A 35 6.26 -2.16 5.28
N PHE A 36 6.15 -1.05 4.55
CA PHE A 36 6.86 -0.85 3.29
C PHE A 36 8.37 -0.78 3.49
N SER A 37 8.82 -0.03 4.51
CA SER A 37 10.24 0.09 4.87
C SER A 37 10.85 -1.26 5.24
N VAL A 38 10.15 -2.05 6.08
CA VAL A 38 10.58 -3.41 6.44
C VAL A 38 10.67 -4.29 5.20
N TYR A 39 9.63 -4.30 4.36
CA TYR A 39 9.63 -5.11 3.14
C TYR A 39 10.77 -4.73 2.20
N LEU A 40 11.00 -3.44 1.94
CA LEU A 40 12.11 -3.01 1.09
C LEU A 40 13.46 -3.40 1.68
N SER A 41 13.64 -3.28 3.00
CA SER A 41 14.85 -3.71 3.71
C SER A 41 15.11 -5.20 3.50
N GLU A 42 14.09 -6.05 3.59
CA GLU A 42 14.20 -7.49 3.31
C GLU A 42 14.55 -7.77 1.84
N GLN A 43 13.99 -7.01 0.91
CA GLN A 43 14.27 -7.16 -0.52
C GLN A 43 15.73 -6.80 -0.88
N VAL A 44 16.32 -5.81 -0.21
CA VAL A 44 17.70 -5.37 -0.49
C VAL A 44 18.73 -6.02 0.43
N GLY A 45 18.34 -6.50 1.61
CA GLY A 45 19.24 -6.97 2.66
C GLY A 45 20.13 -8.14 2.23
N ASP A 46 19.55 -9.16 1.59
CA ASP A 46 20.30 -10.33 1.10
C ASP A 46 21.25 -10.01 -0.07
N ARG A 47 21.16 -8.81 -0.62
CA ARG A 47 22.00 -8.34 -1.73
C ARG A 47 23.19 -7.51 -1.26
N LEU A 48 23.24 -7.16 0.01
CA LEU A 48 24.34 -6.42 0.62
C LEU A 48 25.24 -7.39 1.39
N THR A 49 26.54 -7.17 1.28
CA THR A 49 27.54 -7.86 2.09
C THR A 49 27.71 -7.17 3.45
N GLU A 50 28.38 -7.83 4.39
CA GLU A 50 28.73 -7.21 5.67
C GLU A 50 29.61 -5.96 5.50
N ALA A 51 30.48 -5.95 4.48
CA ALA A 51 31.28 -4.77 4.15
C ALA A 51 30.40 -3.60 3.67
N ASP A 52 29.37 -3.90 2.89
CA ASP A 52 28.39 -2.89 2.43
C ASP A 52 27.60 -2.31 3.61
N ASN A 53 27.24 -3.15 4.59
CA ASN A 53 26.55 -2.68 5.80
C ASN A 53 27.40 -1.69 6.60
N GLU A 54 28.70 -1.95 6.75
CA GLU A 54 29.62 -1.04 7.44
C GLU A 54 29.86 0.26 6.65
N GLU A 55 29.87 0.19 5.32
CA GLU A 55 29.96 1.39 4.48
C GLU A 55 28.68 2.23 4.53
N MET A 56 27.50 1.60 4.51
CA MET A 56 26.22 2.27 4.70
C MET A 56 26.14 2.95 6.08
N LYS A 57 26.60 2.30 7.16
CA LYS A 57 26.66 2.93 8.49
C LYS A 57 27.53 4.19 8.48
N LYS A 58 28.71 4.13 7.85
CA LYS A 58 29.59 5.31 7.70
C LYS A 58 28.92 6.42 6.89
N LEU A 59 28.23 6.04 5.80
CA LEU A 59 27.51 6.97 4.95
C LEU A 59 26.38 7.68 5.72
N LEU A 60 25.61 6.95 6.55
CA LEU A 60 24.53 7.52 7.36
C LEU A 60 25.03 8.39 8.53
N MET A 61 26.30 8.25 8.92
CA MET A 61 26.94 9.10 9.92
C MET A 61 27.60 10.36 9.31
N ASP A 62 27.68 10.45 7.98
CA ASP A 62 28.20 11.64 7.28
C ASP A 62 27.15 12.77 7.33
N PRO A 63 27.45 13.94 7.94
CA PRO A 63 26.52 15.06 7.97
C PRO A 63 26.21 15.64 6.59
N GLU A 64 27.03 15.37 5.58
CA GLU A 64 26.84 15.78 4.18
C GLU A 64 26.14 14.69 3.35
N VAL A 65 25.59 13.64 3.98
CA VAL A 65 24.84 12.60 3.27
C VAL A 65 23.58 13.18 2.66
N SER A 66 23.33 12.83 1.39
CA SER A 66 22.11 13.20 0.68
C SER A 66 21.37 11.94 0.21
N PRO A 67 20.07 12.03 -0.08
CA PRO A 67 19.32 10.92 -0.67
C PRO A 67 19.98 10.34 -1.93
N GLU A 68 20.54 11.20 -2.78
CA GLU A 68 21.22 10.79 -4.02
C GLU A 68 22.47 9.94 -3.72
N LYS A 69 23.25 10.29 -2.69
CA LYS A 69 24.42 9.48 -2.28
C LYS A 69 23.99 8.09 -1.78
N ILE A 70 22.87 8.00 -1.08
CA ILE A 70 22.31 6.74 -0.61
C ILE A 70 21.80 5.91 -1.81
N GLU A 71 21.14 6.56 -2.76
CA GLU A 71 20.68 5.91 -3.98
C GLU A 71 21.85 5.37 -4.82
N ASP A 72 22.90 6.16 -5.02
CA ASP A 72 24.12 5.76 -5.73
C ASP A 72 24.78 4.54 -5.06
N PHE A 73 24.80 4.50 -3.72
CA PHE A 73 25.30 3.36 -2.97
C PHE A 73 24.56 2.06 -3.38
N TYR A 74 23.22 2.10 -3.45
CA TYR A 74 22.44 0.92 -3.83
C TYR A 74 22.57 0.57 -5.30
N ARG A 75 22.54 1.57 -6.20
CA ARG A 75 22.72 1.38 -7.66
C ARG A 75 24.05 0.70 -8.00
N ALA A 76 25.11 1.02 -7.26
CA ALA A 76 26.43 0.42 -7.47
C ALA A 76 26.50 -1.07 -7.10
N ARG A 77 25.63 -1.55 -6.20
CA ARG A 77 25.67 -2.91 -5.63
C ARG A 77 24.58 -3.81 -6.21
N ILE A 78 23.44 -3.23 -6.51
CA ILE A 78 22.26 -3.96 -6.97
C ILE A 78 22.10 -3.72 -8.48
N SER A 79 22.42 -4.74 -9.26
CA SER A 79 22.13 -4.70 -10.70
C SER A 79 20.64 -4.48 -10.97
N ASN A 80 20.32 -3.60 -11.92
CA ASN A 80 18.95 -3.20 -12.26
C ASN A 80 18.15 -2.66 -11.05
N TYR A 81 18.81 -1.96 -10.13
CA TYR A 81 18.20 -1.42 -8.90
C TYR A 81 16.84 -0.76 -9.13
N ASP A 82 16.69 0.11 -10.14
CA ASP A 82 15.41 0.79 -10.41
C ASP A 82 14.28 -0.17 -10.77
N SER A 83 14.57 -1.11 -11.67
CA SER A 83 13.57 -2.10 -12.10
C SER A 83 13.21 -3.02 -10.94
N TYR A 84 14.19 -3.35 -10.10
CA TYR A 84 14.00 -4.14 -8.90
C TYR A 84 13.14 -3.41 -7.86
N LEU A 85 13.48 -2.16 -7.54
CA LEU A 85 12.74 -1.33 -6.59
C LEU A 85 11.30 -1.10 -7.07
N LEU A 86 11.10 -0.86 -8.36
CA LEU A 86 9.77 -0.75 -8.96
C LEU A 86 8.98 -2.05 -8.80
N ALA A 87 9.56 -3.20 -9.15
CA ALA A 87 8.89 -4.49 -9.03
C ALA A 87 8.55 -4.81 -7.57
N ALA A 88 9.49 -4.61 -6.64
CA ALA A 88 9.28 -4.79 -5.20
C ALA A 88 8.14 -3.88 -4.71
N THR A 89 8.13 -2.61 -5.12
CA THR A 89 7.09 -1.65 -4.75
C THR A 89 5.70 -2.12 -5.23
N LEU A 90 5.58 -2.54 -6.49
CA LEU A 90 4.31 -3.02 -7.04
C LEU A 90 3.82 -4.28 -6.33
N VAL A 91 4.72 -5.23 -6.04
CA VAL A 91 4.40 -6.47 -5.30
C VAL A 91 3.94 -6.14 -3.88
N PHE A 92 4.63 -5.24 -3.18
CA PHE A 92 4.23 -4.81 -1.85
C PHE A 92 2.83 -4.19 -1.88
N LYS A 93 2.60 -3.19 -2.73
CA LYS A 93 1.32 -2.49 -2.80
C LYS A 93 0.17 -3.45 -3.09
N LYS A 94 0.34 -4.34 -4.07
CA LYS A 94 -0.64 -5.41 -4.37
C LYS A 94 -0.91 -6.32 -3.18
N THR A 95 0.16 -6.82 -2.54
CA THR A 95 0.01 -7.76 -1.42
C THR A 95 -0.70 -7.10 -0.24
N TYR A 96 -0.33 -5.86 0.04
CA TYR A 96 -0.89 -5.08 1.13
C TYR A 96 -2.38 -4.79 0.92
N ILE A 97 -2.79 -4.34 -0.28
CA ILE A 97 -4.20 -4.07 -0.59
C ILE A 97 -5.07 -5.32 -0.53
N VAL A 98 -4.57 -6.46 -1.03
CA VAL A 98 -5.29 -7.73 -0.95
C VAL A 98 -5.46 -8.17 0.51
N ASN A 99 -4.42 -8.04 1.34
CA ASN A 99 -4.49 -8.36 2.76
C ASN A 99 -5.47 -7.44 3.50
N TYR A 100 -5.49 -6.15 3.17
CA TYR A 100 -6.48 -5.21 3.71
C TYR A 100 -7.90 -5.66 3.39
N TYR A 101 -8.21 -5.95 2.12
CA TYR A 101 -9.55 -6.43 1.73
C TYR A 101 -9.94 -7.73 2.43
N LYS A 102 -9.01 -8.67 2.61
CA LYS A 102 -9.24 -9.91 3.36
C LYS A 102 -9.61 -9.63 4.82
N ASN A 103 -8.88 -8.72 5.47
CA ASN A 103 -9.14 -8.34 6.85
C ASN A 103 -10.50 -7.65 7.00
N MET A 104 -10.86 -6.77 6.05
CA MET A 104 -12.17 -6.12 6.04
C MET A 104 -13.31 -7.12 5.79
N ALA A 105 -13.14 -8.05 4.84
CA ALA A 105 -14.11 -9.12 4.58
C ALA A 105 -14.32 -10.00 5.82
N LEU A 106 -13.24 -10.33 6.55
CA LEU A 106 -13.34 -11.10 7.78
C LEU A 106 -14.06 -10.32 8.88
N ALA A 107 -13.67 -9.07 9.12
CA ALA A 107 -14.25 -8.22 10.17
C ALA A 107 -15.75 -8.00 9.95
N THR A 108 -16.14 -7.67 8.71
CA THR A 108 -17.55 -7.44 8.34
C THR A 108 -18.38 -8.71 8.42
N LYS A 109 -17.84 -9.88 8.05
CA LYS A 109 -18.52 -11.17 8.28
C LYS A 109 -18.79 -11.45 9.75
N VAL A 110 -17.80 -11.23 10.62
CA VAL A 110 -17.94 -11.45 12.08
C VAL A 110 -19.03 -10.54 12.64
N GLN A 111 -19.15 -9.31 12.13
CA GLN A 111 -20.15 -8.34 12.53
C GLN A 111 -21.51 -8.51 11.83
N GLN A 112 -21.62 -9.46 10.89
CA GLN A 112 -22.79 -9.65 10.02
C GLN A 112 -23.18 -8.37 9.25
N ASP A 113 -22.18 -7.56 8.88
CA ASP A 113 -22.38 -6.32 8.15
C ASP A 113 -22.74 -6.61 6.68
N PRO A 114 -23.75 -5.93 6.09
CA PRO A 114 -24.16 -6.16 4.71
C PRO A 114 -23.06 -5.92 3.65
N SER A 115 -22.05 -5.09 3.95
CA SER A 115 -20.91 -4.84 3.07
C SER A 115 -19.99 -6.05 2.89
N ALA A 116 -20.10 -7.09 3.74
CA ALA A 116 -19.26 -8.28 3.69
C ALA A 116 -19.20 -8.92 2.30
N VAL A 117 -20.33 -8.98 1.59
CA VAL A 117 -20.42 -9.55 0.23
C VAL A 117 -19.59 -8.75 -0.77
N LEU A 118 -19.53 -7.43 -0.61
CA LEU A 118 -18.78 -6.55 -1.50
C LEU A 118 -17.28 -6.62 -1.22
N TRP A 119 -16.89 -6.74 0.06
CA TRP A 119 -15.49 -7.02 0.44
C TRP A 119 -14.99 -8.37 -0.09
N GLU A 120 -15.80 -9.43 -0.04
CA GLU A 120 -15.44 -10.73 -0.64
C GLU A 120 -15.19 -10.63 -2.15
N LYS A 121 -16.00 -9.85 -2.86
CA LYS A 121 -15.79 -9.59 -4.29
C LYS A 121 -14.50 -8.83 -4.55
N LEU A 122 -14.22 -7.79 -3.74
CA LEU A 122 -12.96 -7.04 -3.82
C LEU A 122 -11.74 -7.95 -3.63
N VAL A 123 -11.78 -8.88 -2.67
CA VAL A 123 -10.72 -9.88 -2.49
C VAL A 123 -10.54 -10.72 -3.76
N LYS A 124 -11.62 -11.29 -4.28
CA LYS A 124 -11.57 -12.17 -5.45
C LYS A 124 -11.01 -11.46 -6.69
N GLU A 125 -11.51 -10.26 -7.00
CA GLU A 125 -11.07 -9.52 -8.19
C GLU A 125 -9.64 -8.99 -8.04
N ALA A 126 -9.22 -8.59 -6.82
CA ALA A 126 -7.84 -8.16 -6.56
C ALA A 126 -6.85 -9.33 -6.63
N GLU A 127 -7.21 -10.53 -6.16
CA GLU A 127 -6.40 -11.74 -6.32
C GLU A 127 -6.26 -12.15 -7.80
N ALA A 128 -7.27 -11.88 -8.61
CA ALA A 128 -7.28 -12.12 -10.05
C ALA A 128 -6.62 -11.00 -10.89
N ASP A 129 -6.04 -9.97 -10.27
CA ASP A 129 -5.48 -8.78 -10.92
C ASP A 129 -6.48 -8.00 -11.81
N ASN A 130 -7.78 -8.09 -11.52
CA ASN A 130 -8.83 -7.38 -12.25
C ASN A 130 -9.08 -5.96 -11.67
N TRP A 131 -8.06 -5.10 -11.76
CA TRP A 131 -8.05 -3.78 -11.10
C TRP A 131 -9.12 -2.80 -11.59
N ASP A 132 -9.56 -2.95 -12.84
CA ASP A 132 -10.65 -2.12 -13.37
C ASP A 132 -11.99 -2.47 -12.69
N GLU A 133 -12.21 -3.74 -12.36
CA GLU A 133 -13.39 -4.16 -11.61
C GLU A 133 -13.25 -3.82 -10.12
N VAL A 134 -12.05 -3.98 -9.54
CA VAL A 134 -11.76 -3.53 -8.17
C VAL A 134 -12.12 -2.05 -8.00
N ALA A 135 -11.75 -1.18 -8.94
CA ALA A 135 -12.08 0.24 -8.88
C ALA A 135 -13.60 0.49 -8.83
N LYS A 136 -14.38 -0.18 -9.69
CA LYS A 136 -15.86 -0.06 -9.68
C LYS A 136 -16.48 -0.58 -8.38
N LEU A 137 -15.96 -1.68 -7.84
CA LEU A 137 -16.42 -2.23 -6.57
C LEU A 137 -16.09 -1.29 -5.39
N CYS A 138 -14.96 -0.58 -5.45
CA CYS A 138 -14.62 0.47 -4.47
C CYS A 138 -15.60 1.64 -4.55
N GLU A 139 -15.92 2.13 -5.74
CA GLU A 139 -16.94 3.19 -5.93
C GLU A 139 -18.33 2.73 -5.43
N GLN A 140 -18.68 1.46 -5.65
CA GLN A 140 -19.90 0.89 -5.12
C GLN A 140 -19.88 0.85 -3.59
N MET A 141 -18.77 0.44 -2.99
CA MET A 141 -18.58 0.37 -1.54
C MET A 141 -18.76 1.74 -0.90
N ASP A 142 -18.14 2.75 -1.50
CA ASP A 142 -18.21 4.12 -1.02
C ASP A 142 -19.65 4.65 -1.02
N ARG A 143 -20.35 4.47 -2.15
CA ARG A 143 -21.73 4.94 -2.35
C ARG A 143 -22.75 4.24 -1.45
N GLU A 144 -22.59 2.94 -1.20
CA GLU A 144 -23.61 2.14 -0.50
C GLU A 144 -23.38 2.03 1.00
N TYR A 145 -22.13 2.09 1.47
CA TYR A 145 -21.78 1.73 2.84
C TYR A 145 -20.89 2.76 3.57
N MET A 146 -20.10 3.58 2.86
CA MET A 146 -19.15 4.50 3.51
C MET A 146 -19.61 5.96 3.50
N THR A 147 -20.41 6.37 2.52
CA THR A 147 -20.98 7.72 2.52
C THR A 147 -22.04 7.80 3.63
N PRO A 148 -21.98 8.76 4.57
CA PRO A 148 -23.09 9.02 5.48
C PRO A 148 -24.29 9.41 4.62
N SER A 149 -25.22 8.48 4.43
CA SER A 149 -26.34 8.75 3.54
C SER A 149 -27.03 10.04 3.96
N ALA A 150 -27.41 10.86 2.98
CA ALA A 150 -28.35 11.97 3.09
C ALA A 150 -29.76 11.51 3.53
N LYS A 151 -29.87 10.55 4.46
CA LYS A 151 -31.09 10.11 5.16
C LYS A 151 -31.32 10.90 6.46
N ALA A 152 -30.61 12.00 6.68
CA ALA A 152 -30.89 12.95 7.75
C ALA A 152 -31.79 14.13 7.31
N GLN A 153 -32.28 14.19 6.07
CA GLN A 153 -33.09 15.32 5.56
C GLN A 153 -34.47 14.94 4.98
N THR A 154 -35.04 13.82 5.41
CA THR A 154 -36.49 13.58 5.23
C THR A 154 -37.08 13.16 6.57
N ASN A 155 -37.10 14.11 7.50
CA ASN A 155 -38.05 14.19 8.61
C ASN A 155 -38.23 15.69 8.92
N LEU A 156 -38.87 16.39 7.98
CA LEU A 156 -39.61 17.62 8.21
C LEU A 156 -41.04 17.38 7.75
#